data_AF-A0A1I6BLC7-F1
#
_entry.id   AF-A0A1I6BLC7-F1
#
_cell.length_a   1.000
_cell.length_b   1.000
_cell.length_c   1.000
_cell.angle_alpha   90.00
_cell.angle_beta   90.00
_cell.angle_gamma   90.00
#
_symmetry.space_group_name_H-M   'P 1'
#
loop_
_entity.id
_entity.type
_entity.pdbx_description
1 polymer ?
#
loop_
_entity_poly.entity_id
_entity_poly.type
_entity_poly.pdbx_seq_one_letter_code
_entity_poly.pdbx_strand_id
1 'polypeptide(L)'
;MSINLDNFRIVEVSKDKVGLYIKLDVQLPDGDCIIRWDLDDFTYKQIKEVVSRKHFDSLAINYLYEIVPYVSTYQEKTKSQPYYRGVIRCIQGNRAARIEYPCSERFAGNMEWFRKEVKKVEDIKHLVWENFLN
;
A
#
# COMPACT_ATOMS: atom_id res chain seq x y z
N MET A 1 7.63 11.14 20.72
CA MET A 1 6.37 11.45 20.02
C MET A 1 6.36 10.64 18.74
N SER A 2 5.68 9.50 18.73
CA SER A 2 5.54 8.70 17.51
C SER A 2 4.54 9.41 16.61
N ILE A 3 4.99 9.80 15.42
CA ILE A 3 4.09 10.26 14.37
C ILE A 3 3.18 9.06 14.07
N ASN A 4 1.92 9.12 14.50
CA ASN A 4 0.87 8.24 14.02
C ASN A 4 0.68 8.64 12.55
N LEU A 5 1.47 8.02 11.68
CA LEU A 5 1.17 8.00 10.27
C LEU A 5 0.08 6.94 10.17
N ASP A 6 -1.13 7.31 9.76
CA ASP A 6 -2.24 6.39 9.45
C ASP A 6 -1.88 5.52 8.24
N ASN A 7 -0.76 4.79 8.34
CA ASN A 7 -0.25 3.91 7.32
C ASN A 7 -1.08 2.63 7.31
N PHE A 8 -1.15 2.00 6.14
CA PHE A 8 -1.86 0.73 5.99
C PHE A 8 -0.86 -0.40 6.11
N ARG A 9 -1.07 -1.29 7.08
CA ARG A 9 -0.21 -2.45 7.23
C ARG A 9 -0.44 -3.41 6.08
N ILE A 10 0.63 -3.80 5.40
CA ILE A 10 0.58 -4.83 4.37
C ILE A 10 0.50 -6.19 5.06
N VAL A 11 -0.63 -6.87 4.88
CA VAL A 11 -0.83 -8.25 5.33
C VAL A 11 -0.31 -9.20 4.27
N GLU A 12 -0.64 -8.94 3.00
CA GLU A 12 -0.29 -9.82 1.89
C GLU A 12 -0.25 -9.05 0.56
N VAL A 13 0.62 -9.46 -0.36
CA VAL A 13 0.61 -9.02 -1.77
C VAL A 13 0.59 -10.28 -2.61
N SER A 14 -0.50 -10.55 -3.32
CA SER A 14 -0.74 -11.87 -3.91
C SER A 14 -1.66 -11.80 -5.11
N LYS A 15 -1.96 -12.99 -5.66
CA LYS A 15 -2.87 -13.17 -6.78
C LYS A 15 -3.81 -14.33 -6.51
N ASP A 16 -5.06 -14.18 -6.91
CA ASP A 16 -6.08 -15.23 -6.84
C ASP A 16 -6.96 -15.22 -8.09
N LYS A 17 -8.10 -15.92 -8.03
CA LYS A 17 -9.08 -16.00 -9.13
C LYS A 17 -9.72 -14.65 -9.48
N VAL A 18 -9.73 -13.69 -8.56
CA VAL A 18 -10.32 -12.34 -8.77
C VAL A 18 -9.30 -11.42 -9.42
N GLY A 19 -8.01 -11.53 -9.05
CA GLY A 19 -6.94 -10.75 -9.67
C GLY A 19 -5.70 -10.59 -8.80
N LEU A 20 -4.86 -9.62 -9.18
CA LEU A 20 -3.70 -9.18 -8.41
C LEU A 20 -4.17 -8.19 -7.33
N TYR A 21 -3.71 -8.37 -6.09
CA TYR A 21 -4.16 -7.54 -4.99
C TYR A 21 -3.08 -7.30 -3.94
N ILE A 22 -3.33 -6.29 -3.12
CA ILE A 22 -2.72 -6.11 -1.83
C ILE A 22 -3.79 -6.15 -0.74
N LYS A 23 -3.55 -6.97 0.29
CA LYS A 23 -4.37 -7.08 1.48
C LYS A 23 -3.81 -6.14 2.53
N LEU A 24 -4.62 -5.18 2.94
CA LEU A 24 -4.23 -4.12 3.86
C LEU A 24 -5.05 -4.22 5.13
N ASP A 25 -4.36 -4.09 6.26
CA ASP A 25 -4.94 -3.84 7.56
C ASP A 25 -4.97 -2.31 7.77
N VAL A 26 -6.17 -1.76 7.89
CA VAL A 26 -6.47 -0.34 7.87
C VAL A 26 -7.17 0.03 9.17
N GLN A 27 -6.63 1.03 9.85
CA GLN A 27 -7.24 1.62 11.04
C GLN A 27 -8.01 2.88 10.65
N LEU A 28 -9.31 2.90 10.92
CA LEU A 28 -10.17 4.07 10.74
C LEU A 28 -10.73 4.52 12.10
N PRO A 29 -11.21 5.77 12.22
CA PRO A 29 -11.74 6.29 13.48
C PRO A 29 -12.89 5.47 14.10
N ASP A 30 -13.68 4.77 13.28
CA ASP A 30 -14.81 3.94 13.72
C ASP A 30 -14.48 2.46 13.86
N GLY A 31 -13.27 2.03 13.50
CA GLY A 31 -12.81 0.66 13.67
C GLY A 31 -11.70 0.25 12.69
N ASP A 32 -11.09 -0.88 13.02
CA ASP A 32 -10.09 -1.53 12.18
C ASP A 32 -10.78 -2.48 11.19
N CYS A 33 -10.27 -2.56 9.97
CA CYS A 33 -10.77 -3.49 8.96
C CYS A 33 -9.65 -3.98 8.03
N ILE A 34 -9.87 -5.16 7.45
CA ILE A 34 -8.99 -5.70 6.41
C ILE A 34 -9.65 -5.47 5.06
N ILE A 35 -8.94 -4.82 4.15
CA ILE A 35 -9.40 -4.59 2.79
C ILE A 35 -8.57 -5.34 1.76
N ARG A 36 -9.23 -5.70 0.65
CA ARG A 36 -8.62 -6.06 -0.61
C ARG A 36 -8.51 -4.82 -1.47
N TRP A 37 -7.30 -4.48 -1.88
CA TRP A 37 -7.06 -3.44 -2.87
C TRP A 37 -6.54 -4.05 -4.16
N ASP A 38 -7.31 -3.89 -5.24
CA ASP A 38 -6.93 -4.41 -6.54
C ASP A 38 -5.74 -3.63 -7.11
N LEU A 39 -4.81 -4.37 -7.71
CA LEU A 39 -3.60 -3.84 -8.32
C LEU A 39 -3.58 -4.14 -9.82
N ASP A 40 -3.09 -3.18 -10.61
CA ASP A 40 -2.64 -3.46 -11.96
C ASP A 40 -1.30 -4.21 -11.94
N ASP A 41 -0.97 -4.90 -13.04
CA ASP A 41 0.24 -5.72 -13.15
C ASP A 41 1.54 -4.94 -12.89
N PHE A 42 1.60 -3.68 -13.35
CA PHE A 42 2.76 -2.84 -13.13
C PHE A 42 2.95 -2.54 -11.65
N THR A 43 1.94 -1.98 -10.98
CA THR A 43 2.03 -1.65 -9.55
C THR A 43 2.24 -2.89 -8.69
N TYR A 44 1.58 -4.01 -9.03
CA TYR A 44 1.75 -5.29 -8.33
C TYR A 44 3.22 -5.73 -8.31
N LYS A 45 3.90 -5.71 -9.47
CA LYS A 45 5.31 -6.09 -9.56
C LYS A 45 6.20 -5.21 -8.68
N GLN A 46 5.99 -3.90 -8.71
CA GLN A 46 6.78 -2.94 -7.93
C GLN A 46 6.63 -3.17 -6.42
N ILE A 47 5.39 -3.29 -5.93
CA ILE A 47 5.12 -3.58 -4.51
C ILE A 47 5.69 -4.95 -4.13
N LYS A 48 5.47 -5.98 -4.96
CA LYS A 48 5.94 -7.35 -4.69
C LYS A 48 7.47 -7.42 -4.60
N GLU A 49 8.17 -6.67 -5.44
CA GLU A 49 9.63 -6.54 -5.40
C GLU A 49 10.10 -5.91 -4.08
N VAL A 50 9.44 -4.85 -3.61
CA VAL A 50 9.77 -4.21 -2.33
C VAL A 50 9.54 -5.15 -1.15
N VAL A 51 8.37 -5.80 -1.06
CA VAL A 51 8.05 -6.65 0.11
C VAL A 51 8.78 -7.99 0.13
N SER A 52 9.24 -8.47 -1.03
CA SER A 52 10.07 -9.69 -1.12
C SER A 52 11.54 -9.43 -0.79
N ARG A 53 11.99 -8.17 -0.91
CA ARG A 53 13.32 -7.74 -0.49
C ARG A 53 13.33 -7.44 1.00
N LYS A 54 13.92 -8.35 1.76
CA LYS A 54 14.26 -8.11 3.17
C LYS A 54 15.38 -7.08 3.27
N HIS A 55 15.00 -5.80 3.36
CA HIS A 55 15.87 -4.64 3.14
C HIS A 55 17.11 -4.57 4.06
N PHE A 56 17.00 -5.01 5.31
CA PHE A 56 18.07 -4.89 6.30
C PHE A 56 18.87 -6.17 6.52
N ASP A 57 18.21 -7.32 6.42
CA ASP A 57 18.70 -8.67 6.77
C ASP A 57 17.82 -9.72 6.07
N SER A 58 18.42 -10.51 5.18
CA SER A 58 17.75 -11.54 4.38
C SER A 58 17.27 -12.76 5.17
N LEU A 59 17.72 -12.95 6.40
CA LEU A 59 17.33 -14.09 7.24
C LEU A 59 16.24 -13.72 8.24
N ALA A 60 16.07 -12.44 8.57
CA ALA A 60 15.06 -12.00 9.51
C ALA A 60 13.63 -12.31 9.03
N ILE A 61 12.79 -12.74 9.97
CA ILE A 61 11.40 -13.19 9.74
C ILE A 61 10.36 -12.20 10.25
N ASN A 62 10.78 -11.15 10.98
CA ASN A 62 9.93 -10.20 11.68
C ASN A 62 9.78 -8.86 10.94
N TYR A 63 9.74 -8.90 9.61
CA TYR A 63 9.48 -7.70 8.83
C TYR A 63 8.01 -7.31 8.89
N LEU A 64 7.79 -6.01 9.09
CA LEU A 64 6.52 -5.36 8.89
C LEU A 64 6.65 -4.38 7.72
N TYR A 65 5.63 -4.35 6.87
CA TYR A 65 5.56 -3.40 5.77
C TYR A 65 4.29 -2.58 5.90
N GLU A 66 4.42 -1.28 5.65
CA GLU A 66 3.35 -0.31 5.76
C GLU A 66 3.30 0.51 4.46
N ILE A 67 2.14 0.63 3.83
CA ILE A 67 1.91 1.62 2.77
C ILE A 67 1.66 2.97 3.43
N VAL A 68 2.37 3.98 2.95
CA VAL A 68 2.10 5.37 3.31
C VAL A 68 1.01 5.90 2.36
N PRO A 69 -0.10 6.47 2.87
CA PRO A 69 -1.18 7.02 2.05
C PRO A 69 -0.85 8.38 1.45
N TYR A 70 0.35 8.48 0.87
CA TYR A 70 0.83 9.65 0.14
C TYR A 70 1.51 9.17 -1.12
N VAL A 71 1.12 9.77 -2.25
CA VAL A 71 1.74 9.50 -3.55
C VAL A 71 2.29 10.82 -4.06
N SER A 72 3.59 10.84 -4.38
CA SER A 72 4.21 12.00 -5.00
C SER A 72 4.06 11.91 -6.52
N THR A 73 3.73 13.03 -7.14
CA THR A 73 3.77 13.20 -8.59
C THR A 73 5.10 13.83 -8.97
N TYR A 74 5.86 13.16 -9.83
CA TYR A 74 7.05 13.74 -10.43
C TYR A 74 6.79 13.99 -11.91
N GLN A 75 6.99 15.24 -12.32
CA GLN A 75 7.15 15.61 -13.72
C GLN A 75 8.63 15.88 -13.94
N GLU A 76 9.32 15.00 -14.67
CA GLU A 76 10.63 15.35 -15.18
C GLU A 76 10.49 16.46 -16.22
N LYS A 77 11.40 17.45 -16.17
CA LYS A 77 11.44 18.51 -17.16
C LYS A 77 11.65 17.88 -18.54
N THR A 78 10.71 18.17 -19.44
CA THR A 78 10.68 17.91 -20.89
C THR A 78 10.51 16.45 -21.33
N LYS A 79 9.26 16.12 -21.69
CA LYS A 79 8.80 15.04 -22.60
C LYS A 79 8.50 13.63 -22.04
N SER A 80 8.55 13.39 -20.74
CA SER A 80 8.03 12.12 -20.17
C SER A 80 6.61 12.28 -19.61
N GLN A 81 5.79 11.21 -19.70
CA GLN A 81 4.52 11.13 -18.96
C GLN A 81 4.82 11.25 -17.46
N PRO A 82 3.95 11.90 -16.66
CA PRO A 82 4.12 11.96 -15.21
C PRO A 82 4.24 10.55 -14.65
N TYR A 83 5.21 10.33 -13.76
CA TYR A 83 5.33 9.08 -13.01
C TYR A 83 4.93 9.31 -11.55
N TYR A 84 4.11 8.40 -11.04
CA TYR A 84 3.62 8.42 -9.66
C TYR A 84 4.53 7.55 -8.79
N ARG A 85 4.89 8.02 -7.59
CA ARG A 85 5.65 7.24 -6.62
C ARG A 85 4.88 7.00 -5.34
N GLY A 86 4.71 5.74 -4.98
CA GLY A 86 4.27 5.33 -3.66
C GLY A 86 5.45 5.15 -2.71
N VAL A 87 5.16 5.04 -1.42
CA VAL A 87 6.16 4.76 -0.39
C VAL A 87 5.72 3.58 0.46
N ILE A 88 6.58 2.56 0.55
CA ILE A 88 6.46 1.49 1.54
C ILE A 88 7.47 1.75 2.65
N ARG A 89 6.99 1.78 3.89
CA ARG A 89 7.84 1.77 5.07
C ARG A 89 8.11 0.32 5.46
N CYS A 90 9.38 -0.07 5.40
CA CYS A 90 9.90 -1.36 5.82
C CYS A 90 10.40 -1.25 7.26
N ILE A 91 9.89 -2.08 8.18
CA ILE A 91 10.17 -2.01 9.61
C ILE A 91 10.70 -3.37 10.07
N GLN A 92 11.79 -3.35 10.85
CA GLN A 92 12.37 -4.53 11.49
C GLN A 92 12.82 -4.16 12.91
N GLY A 93 12.09 -4.61 13.93
CA GLY A 93 12.32 -4.20 15.32
C GLY A 93 12.29 -2.67 15.45
N ASN A 94 13.41 -2.07 15.86
CA ASN A 94 13.54 -0.62 16.05
C ASN A 94 14.03 0.13 14.80
N ARG A 95 14.24 -0.57 13.67
CA ARG A 95 14.71 0.03 12.40
C ARG A 95 13.54 0.24 11.46
N ALA A 96 13.55 1.35 10.72
CA ALA A 96 12.60 1.61 9.65
C ALA A 96 13.27 2.31 8.46
N ALA A 97 12.92 1.91 7.23
CA ALA A 97 13.34 2.54 5.99
C ALA A 97 12.12 2.88 5.14
N ARG A 98 12.18 3.99 4.39
CA ARG A 98 11.18 4.35 3.38
C ARG A 98 11.71 3.97 2.02
N ILE A 99 10.98 3.12 1.32
CA ILE A 99 11.33 2.63 -0.01
C ILE A 99 10.31 3.22 -0.97
N GLU A 100 10.77 4.12 -1.83
CA GLU A 100 9.97 4.65 -2.93
C GLU A 100 9.88 3.62 -4.06
N TYR A 101 8.71 3.52 -4.67
CA TYR A 101 8.48 2.66 -5.83
C TYR A 101 7.57 3.37 -6.83
N PRO A 102 7.80 3.17 -8.14
CA PRO A 102 6.88 3.71 -9.15
C PRO A 102 5.55 2.95 -9.08
N CYS A 103 4.44 3.65 -9.35
CA CYS A 103 3.10 3.06 -9.36
C CYS A 103 2.26 3.64 -10.51
N SER A 104 1.16 2.95 -10.82
CA SER A 104 0.25 3.42 -11.85
C SER A 104 -0.54 4.65 -11.40
N GLU A 105 -1.03 5.41 -12.38
CA GLU A 105 -1.97 6.52 -12.14
C GLU A 105 -3.23 6.06 -11.41
N ARG A 106 -3.76 4.89 -11.78
CA ARG A 106 -4.94 4.32 -11.12
C ARG A 106 -4.69 4.07 -9.65
N PHE A 107 -3.54 3.47 -9.30
CA PHE A 107 -3.18 3.26 -7.91
C PHE A 107 -3.04 4.59 -7.16
N ALA A 108 -2.35 5.56 -7.77
CA ALA A 108 -2.20 6.90 -7.21
C ALA A 108 -3.53 7.59 -6.91
N GLY A 109 -4.45 7.59 -7.89
CA GLY A 109 -5.79 8.16 -7.74
C GLY A 109 -6.61 7.47 -6.66
N ASN A 110 -6.52 6.14 -6.55
CA ASN A 110 -7.21 5.40 -5.49
C ASN A 110 -6.66 5.78 -4.10
N MET A 111 -5.34 5.91 -3.95
CA MET A 111 -4.74 6.34 -2.68
C MET A 111 -5.14 7.76 -2.30
N GLU A 112 -5.22 8.65 -3.29
CA GLU A 112 -5.67 10.03 -3.08
C GLU A 112 -7.15 10.08 -2.67
N TRP A 113 -8.01 9.33 -3.38
CA TRP A 113 -9.42 9.18 -3.03
C TRP A 113 -9.57 8.66 -1.60
N PHE A 114 -8.86 7.59 -1.24
CA PHE A 114 -8.96 7.00 0.09
C PHE A 114 -8.64 8.04 1.16
N ARG A 115 -7.51 8.75 1.02
CA ARG A 115 -7.10 9.77 1.98
C ARG A 115 -8.13 10.91 2.12
N LYS A 116 -8.71 11.36 1.01
CA LYS A 116 -9.63 12.50 1.00
C LYS A 116 -11.02 12.12 1.51
N GLU A 117 -11.56 11.02 1.00
CA GLU A 117 -12.99 10.71 1.11
C GLU A 117 -13.31 9.69 2.20
N VAL A 118 -12.39 8.77 2.54
CA VAL A 118 -12.68 7.71 3.51
C VAL A 118 -12.53 8.25 4.92
N LYS A 119 -13.59 8.11 5.72
CA LYS A 119 -13.65 8.54 7.13
C LYS A 119 -14.10 7.42 8.06
N LYS A 120 -14.80 6.41 7.52
CA LYS A 120 -15.35 5.30 8.27
C LYS A 120 -15.35 4.00 7.45
N VAL A 121 -15.43 2.85 8.11
CA VAL A 121 -15.41 1.53 7.46
C VAL A 121 -16.52 1.40 6.42
N GLU A 122 -17.69 1.99 6.66
CA GLU A 122 -18.81 1.95 5.72
C GLU A 122 -18.46 2.58 4.34
N ASP A 123 -17.58 3.59 4.28
CA ASP A 123 -17.19 4.25 3.02
C ASP A 123 -16.40 3.30 2.10
N ILE A 124 -15.72 2.32 2.69
CA ILE A 124 -14.87 1.32 2.01
C ILE A 124 -15.42 -0.10 2.15
N LYS A 125 -16.69 -0.25 2.54
CA LYS A 125 -17.30 -1.56 2.79
C LYS A 125 -17.19 -2.50 1.61
N HIS A 126 -17.22 -1.98 0.39
CA HIS A 126 -17.07 -2.75 -0.84
C HIS A 126 -15.65 -3.32 -1.04
N LEU A 127 -14.63 -2.77 -0.35
CA LEU A 127 -13.24 -3.25 -0.38
C LEU A 127 -12.95 -4.26 0.73
N VAL A 128 -13.83 -4.42 1.71
CA VAL A 128 -13.65 -5.30 2.86
C VAL A 128 -13.42 -6.75 2.41
N TRP A 129 -12.37 -7.38 2.96
CA TRP A 129 -11.84 -8.68 2.52
C TRP A 129 -12.89 -9.79 2.54
N GLU A 130 -13.79 -9.77 3.52
CA GLU A 130 -14.86 -10.74 3.71
C GLU A 130 -15.78 -10.86 2.48
N ASN A 131 -15.90 -9.80 1.67
CA ASN A 131 -16.70 -9.83 0.44
C ASN A 131 -16.09 -10.71 -0.67
N PHE A 132 -14.83 -11.12 -0.53
CA PHE A 132 -14.06 -11.86 -1.53
C PHE A 132 -13.79 -13.32 -1.14
N LEU A 133 -14.33 -13.78 -0.01
CA LEU A 133 -14.13 -15.14 0.50
C LEU A 133 -15.02 -16.22 -0.17
N ASN A 134 -15.87 -15.84 -1.12
CA ASN A 134 -16.75 -16.73 -1.87
C ASN A 134 -15.99 -17.61 -2.88
#